data_AF-A0A158KJB2-F1
#
_entry.id   AF-A0A158KJB2-F1
#
_cell.length_a   1.000
_cell.length_b   1.000
_cell.length_c   1.000
_cell.angle_alpha   90.00
_cell.angle_beta   90.00
_cell.angle_gamma   90.00
#
_symmetry.space_group_name_H-M   'P 1'
#
loop_
_entity.id
_entity.type
_entity.pdbx_description
1 polymer ?
#
loop_
_entity_poly.entity_id
_entity_poly.type
_entity_poly.pdbx_seq_one_letter_code
_entity_poly.pdbx_strand_id
1 'polypeptide(L)' 'MNLVESSLKNDSMLASVLVTREERELLSRGLEALLRERSTAFQIASAVARAGGQRELTVQDFNLPDILRLCRSLEQSD' A
#
# COMPACT_ATOMS: atom_id res chain seq x y z
N MET A 1 7.25 -14.29 -26.65
CA MET A 1 6.89 -13.09 -25.86
C MET A 1 6.95 -13.52 -24.41
N ASN A 2 7.96 -13.04 -23.68
CA ASN A 2 8.34 -13.58 -22.37
C ASN A 2 7.45 -12.97 -21.28
N LEU A 3 6.94 -13.77 -20.33
CA LEU A 3 6.06 -13.28 -19.25
C LEU A 3 6.70 -12.15 -18.41
N VAL A 4 8.02 -12.15 -18.32
CA VAL A 4 8.82 -11.14 -17.62
C VAL A 4 8.78 -9.79 -18.36
N GLU A 5 8.81 -9.80 -19.68
CA GLU A 5 8.72 -8.58 -20.51
C GLU A 5 7.33 -7.95 -20.47
N SER A 6 6.27 -8.77 -20.33
CA SER A 6 4.91 -8.27 -20.12
C SER A 6 4.70 -7.67 -18.73
N SER A 7 5.37 -8.19 -17.69
CA SER A 7 5.29 -7.63 -16.33
C SER A 7 6.02 -6.29 -16.24
N LEU A 8 7.23 -6.20 -16.83
CA LEU A 8 7.99 -4.95 -16.93
C LEU A 8 7.28 -3.91 -17.81
N LYS A 9 6.60 -4.35 -18.88
CA LYS A 9 5.75 -3.47 -19.70
C LYS A 9 4.53 -2.97 -18.95
N ASN A 10 3.91 -3.77 -18.09
CA ASN A 10 2.76 -3.31 -17.31
C ASN A 10 3.16 -2.27 -16.26
N ASP A 11 4.30 -2.46 -15.59
CA ASP A 11 4.85 -1.46 -14.65
C ASP A 11 5.26 -0.17 -15.38
N SER A 12 5.87 -0.29 -16.56
CA SER A 12 6.22 0.84 -17.43
C SER A 12 5.01 1.52 -18.06
N MET A 13 3.93 0.79 -18.33
CA MET A 13 2.72 1.32 -18.95
C MET A 13 1.91 2.13 -17.94
N LEU A 14 1.82 1.68 -16.68
CA LEU A 14 1.29 2.47 -15.57
C LEU A 14 2.15 3.71 -15.30
N ALA A 15 3.47 3.61 -15.44
CA ALA A 15 4.37 4.77 -15.34
C ALA A 15 4.25 5.77 -16.50
N SER A 16 3.68 5.35 -17.64
CA SER A 16 3.49 6.18 -18.85
C SER A 16 2.07 6.73 -19.03
N VAL A 17 1.11 6.24 -18.24
CA VAL A 17 -0.15 6.96 -18.06
C VAL A 17 0.22 8.18 -17.23
N LEU A 18 0.21 9.36 -17.86
CA LEU A 18 0.32 10.64 -17.18
C LEU A 18 -0.83 10.73 -16.18
N VAL A 19 -0.64 10.19 -14.98
CA VAL A 19 -1.58 10.31 -13.87
C VAL A 19 -1.82 11.80 -13.71
N THR A 20 -3.06 12.27 -13.83
CA THR A 20 -3.33 13.70 -13.66
C THR A 20 -3.11 14.08 -12.20
N ARG A 21 -3.04 15.38 -11.92
CA ARG A 21 -2.96 15.85 -10.54
C ARG A 21 -4.18 15.38 -9.72
N GLU A 22 -5.36 15.41 -10.31
CA GLU A 22 -6.61 14.97 -9.69
C GLU A 22 -6.58 13.47 -9.39
N GLU A 23 -6.04 12.66 -10.30
CA GLU A 23 -5.85 11.22 -10.08
C GLU A 23 -4.81 10.95 -8.98
N ARG A 24 -3.72 11.72 -8.90
CA ARG A 24 -2.76 11.64 -7.79
C ARG A 24 -3.42 11.99 -6.45
N GLU A 25 -4.21 13.06 -6.40
CA GLU A 25 -4.94 13.47 -5.20
C GLU A 25 -5.94 12.38 -4.77
N LEU A 26 -6.64 11.76 -5.72
CA LEU A 26 -7.56 10.65 -5.46
C LEU A 26 -6.80 9.43 -4.89
N LEU A 27 -5.68 9.07 -5.50
CA LEU A 27 -4.83 7.97 -5.03
C LEU A 27 -4.28 8.23 -3.63
N SER A 28 -3.84 9.46 -3.33
CA SER A 28 -3.36 9.84 -1.99
C SER A 28 -4.44 9.63 -0.94
N ARG A 29 -5.65 10.15 -1.17
CA ARG A 29 -6.79 9.98 -0.26
C ARG A 29 -7.16 8.51 -0.07
N GLY A 30 -7.12 7.73 -1.15
CA GLY A 30 -7.37 6.28 -1.11
C GLY A 30 -6.34 5.53 -0.26
N LEU A 31 -5.06 5.85 -0.42
CA LEU A 31 -3.98 5.23 0.36
C LEU A 31 -4.04 5.65 1.83
N GLU A 32 -4.38 6.90 2.15
CA GLU A 32 -4.59 7.36 3.52
C GLU A 32 -5.75 6.62 4.21
N ALA A 33 -6.87 6.44 3.51
CA ALA A 33 -8.00 5.67 4.00
C ALA A 33 -7.61 4.21 4.24
N LEU A 34 -6.92 3.59 3.28
CA LEU A 34 -6.44 2.21 3.39
C LEU A 34 -5.44 2.04 4.55
N LEU A 35 -4.53 2.98 4.73
CA LEU A 35 -3.57 2.98 5.84
C LEU A 35 -4.29 2.99 7.18
N ARG A 36 -5.31 3.84 7.33
CA ARG A 36 -6.12 3.94 8.56
C ARG A 36 -6.87 2.64 8.85
N GLU A 37 -7.53 2.07 7.84
CA GLU A 37 -8.28 0.82 7.98
C GLU A 37 -7.36 -0.34 8.37
N ARG A 38 -6.24 -0.52 7.67
CA ARG A 38 -5.30 -1.59 7.99
C ARG A 38 -4.57 -1.39 9.31
N SER A 39 -4.30 -0.15 9.72
CA SER A 39 -3.74 0.13 11.04
C SER A 39 -4.71 -0.25 12.15
N THR A 40 -6.01 0.05 11.98
CA THR A 40 -7.06 -0.38 12.91
C THR A 40 -7.15 -1.90 12.98
N ALA A 41 -7.14 -2.57 11.82
CA ALA A 41 -7.15 -4.03 11.76
C ALA A 41 -5.95 -4.65 12.47
N PHE A 42 -4.74 -4.10 12.28
CA PHE A 42 -3.54 -4.53 12.98
C PHE A 42 -3.66 -4.41 14.50
N GLN A 43 -4.19 -3.30 15.00
CA GLN A 43 -4.39 -3.09 16.44
C GLN A 43 -5.35 -4.12 17.05
N ILE A 44 -6.49 -4.36 16.39
CA ILE A 44 -7.49 -5.33 16.84
C ILE A 44 -6.90 -6.75 16.82
N ALA A 45 -6.30 -7.15 15.69
CA ALA A 45 -5.74 -8.49 15.54
C ALA A 45 -4.60 -8.73 16.54
N SER A 46 -3.76 -7.73 16.80
CA SER A 46 -2.68 -7.82 17.79
C SER A 46 -3.22 -7.98 19.21
N ALA A 47 -4.30 -7.27 19.55
CA ALA A 47 -4.96 -7.42 20.85
C ALA A 47 -5.53 -8.83 21.04
N VAL A 48 -6.18 -9.38 20.01
CA VAL A 48 -6.71 -10.76 20.02
C VAL A 48 -5.58 -11.79 20.10
N ALA A 49 -4.53 -11.65 19.29
CA ALA A 49 -3.40 -12.57 19.28
C ALA A 49 -2.70 -12.62 20.64
N ARG A 50 -2.46 -11.46 21.25
CA ARG A 50 -1.87 -11.36 22.60
C ARG A 50 -2.74 -12.02 23.66
N ALA A 51 -4.06 -11.81 23.62
CA ALA A 51 -4.98 -12.42 24.56
C ALA A 51 -5.04 -13.96 24.41
N GLY A 52 -4.90 -14.47 23.19
CA GLY A 52 -4.93 -15.90 22.87
C GLY A 52 -3.57 -16.62 22.96
N GLY A 53 -2.51 -15.95 23.43
CA GLY A 53 -1.15 -16.52 23.48
C GLY A 53 -0.60 -16.90 22.10
N GLN A 54 -1.10 -16.29 21.03
CA GLN A 54 -0.64 -16.50 19.67
C GLN A 54 0.63 -15.70 19.39
N ARG A 55 1.25 -15.95 18.23
CA ARG A 55 2.41 -15.17 17.79
C ARG A 55 2.09 -13.68 17.77
N GLU A 56 3.10 -12.86 18.03
CA GLU A 56 3.02 -11.42 17.80
C GLU A 56 2.84 -11.13 16.30
N LEU A 57 1.92 -10.23 15.99
CA LEU A 57 1.72 -9.72 14.65
C LEU A 57 2.62 -8.50 14.44
N THR A 58 3.06 -8.30 13.21
CA THR A 58 3.94 -7.21 12.81
C THR A 58 3.23 -6.29 11.82
N VAL A 59 3.77 -5.09 11.64
CA VAL A 59 3.23 -4.14 10.63
C VAL A 59 3.32 -4.68 9.21
N GLN A 60 4.23 -5.64 8.95
CA GLN A 60 4.38 -6.36 7.68
C GLN A 60 3.20 -7.29 7.43
N ASP A 61 2.63 -7.91 8.46
CA ASP A 61 1.45 -8.79 8.32
C ASP A 61 0.21 -8.04 7.79
N PHE A 62 0.23 -6.70 7.85
CA PHE A 62 -0.83 -5.82 7.36
C PHE A 62 -0.37 -4.88 6.22
N ASN A 63 0.83 -5.10 5.67
CA ASN A 63 1.41 -4.31 4.57
C ASN A 63 1.44 -2.79 4.81
N LEU A 64 1.48 -2.35 6.08
CA LEU A 64 1.50 -0.91 6.42
C LEU A 64 2.75 -0.20 5.85
N PRO A 65 3.96 -0.79 5.88
CA PRO A 65 5.14 -0.15 5.30
C PRO A 65 5.02 0.10 3.79
N ASP A 66 4.37 -0.80 3.06
CA ASP A 66 4.21 -0.70 1.61
C ASP A 66 3.24 0.42 1.25
N ILE A 67 2.12 0.52 1.97
CA ILE A 67 1.16 1.64 1.81
C ILE A 67 1.86 2.97 2.08
N LEU A 68 2.64 3.05 3.16
CA LEU A 68 3.41 4.25 3.49
C LEU A 68 4.47 4.60 2.43
N ARG A 69 5.10 3.59 1.79
CA ARG A 69 6.02 3.84 0.66
C ARG A 69 5.26 4.41 -0.54
N LEU A 70 4.10 3.85 -0.88
CA LEU A 70 3.27 4.34 -1.98
C LEU A 70 2.79 5.79 -1.73
N CYS A 71 2.37 6.12 -0.50
CA CYS A 71 2.04 7.51 -0.15
C CYS A 71 3.18 8.47 -0.45
N ARG A 72 4.40 8.15 0.02
CA ARG A 72 5.59 8.99 -0.22
C ARG A 72 5.96 9.09 -1.70
N SER A 73 5.81 8.01 -2.46
CA SER A 73 6.08 8.05 -3.90
C SER A 73 5.16 9.01 -4.65
N LEU A 74 3.91 9.15 -4.21
CA LEU A 74 2.97 10.12 -4.78
C LEU A 74 3.31 11.56 -4.40
N GLU A 75 3.81 11.81 -3.18
CA GLU A 75 4.25 13.14 -2.73
C GLU A 75 5.54 13.62 -3.40
N GLN A 76 6.42 12.71 -3.83
CA GLN A 76 7.71 13.03 -4.45
C GLN A 76 7.65 13.21 -5.97
N SER A 77 6.48 13.00 -6.59
CA SER A 77 6.30 13.02 -8.05
C SER A 77 5.83 14.37 -8.62
N ASP A 78 5.97 15.46 -7.85
CA ASP A 78 5.64 16.84 -8.24
C ASP A 78 6.89 17.67 -8.64
#